data_AF-A0A1S6H813-F1
#
_entry.id   AF-A0A1S6H813-F1
#
_cell.length_a   1.000
_cell.length_b   1.000
_cell.length_c   1.000
_cell.angle_alpha   90.00
_cell.angle_beta   90.00
_cell.angle_gamma   90.00
#
_symmetry.space_group_name_H-M   'P 1'
#
loop_
_entity.id
_entity.type
_entity.pdbx_description
1 polymer ?
#
loop_
_entity_poly.entity_id
_entity_poly.type
_entity_poly.pdbx_seq_one_letter_code
_entity_poly.pdbx_strand_id
1 'polypeptide(L)'
;MVDQSIFNEVMELRNQGLTDNVILAEISKRGYPLPDVQEALAQADSIYGPIPQEMPAMNNINNINQMPRMQSQPERQAKNSSDDNIYDRIEEITENMIDEKWDELIAEVKKIVQWKEKVEEKQNKLVSDVEKIKEDFKTLHGGVLGKLEEYDERMQDVGTELKAVGRVFKDVVPEFVENVKELRSLKDEWKKER
;
A
#
# COMPACT_ATOMS: atom_id res chain seq x y z
N MET A 1 2.87 31.15 -42.43
CA MET A 1 1.82 31.01 -41.39
C MET A 1 2.21 29.76 -40.66
N VAL A 2 2.78 29.87 -39.46
CA VAL A 2 3.05 28.71 -38.61
C VAL A 2 1.74 27.98 -38.43
N ASP A 3 1.71 26.70 -38.78
CA ASP A 3 0.53 25.88 -38.65
C ASP A 3 0.16 25.83 -37.15
N GLN A 4 -1.00 26.36 -36.78
CA GLN A 4 -1.44 26.42 -35.39
C GLN A 4 -1.51 25.02 -34.75
N SER A 5 -1.58 23.97 -35.58
CA SER A 5 -1.46 22.57 -35.15
C SER A 5 -0.10 22.28 -34.50
N ILE A 6 1.01 22.72 -35.11
CA ILE A 6 2.37 22.44 -34.63
C ILE A 6 2.61 23.13 -33.30
N PHE A 7 2.19 24.40 -33.18
CA PHE A 7 2.33 25.16 -31.95
C PHE A 7 1.58 24.53 -30.77
N ASN A 8 0.35 24.06 -31.00
CA ASN A 8 -0.44 23.38 -29.96
C ASN A 8 0.21 22.07 -29.51
N GLU A 9 0.80 21.33 -30.44
CA GLU A 9 1.47 20.05 -30.17
C GLU A 9 2.80 20.25 -29.43
N VAL A 10 3.59 21.26 -29.80
CA VAL A 10 4.77 21.72 -29.05
C VAL A 10 4.37 22.07 -27.60
N MET A 11 3.28 22.81 -27.43
CA MET A 11 2.79 23.21 -26.11
C MET A 11 2.29 22.04 -25.27
N GLU A 12 1.65 21.04 -25.88
CA GLU A 12 1.20 19.83 -25.19
C GLU A 12 2.39 19.02 -24.67
N LEU A 13 3.39 18.77 -25.53
CA LEU A 13 4.60 18.05 -25.15
C LEU A 13 5.43 18.82 -24.12
N ARG A 14 5.42 20.15 -24.18
CA ARG A 14 6.04 21.01 -23.17
C ARG A 14 5.34 20.92 -21.81
N ASN A 15 4.00 20.88 -21.79
CA ASN A 15 3.23 20.68 -20.56
C ASN A 15 3.48 19.30 -19.93
N GLN A 16 3.90 18.31 -20.73
CA GLN A 16 4.35 17.00 -20.26
C GLN A 16 5.80 17.01 -19.72
N GLY A 17 6.48 18.16 -19.76
CA GLY A 17 7.83 18.35 -19.24
C GLY A 17 8.96 17.90 -20.17
N LEU A 18 8.68 17.67 -21.46
CA LEU A 18 9.69 17.29 -22.43
C LEU A 18 10.60 18.49 -22.80
N THR A 19 11.89 18.21 -23.04
CA THR A 19 12.87 19.21 -23.50
C THR A 19 12.76 19.46 -25.00
N ASP A 20 13.13 20.65 -25.48
CA ASP A 20 12.88 21.06 -26.88
C ASP A 20 13.56 20.17 -27.93
N ASN A 21 14.71 19.56 -27.61
CA ASN A 21 15.36 18.60 -28.51
C ASN A 21 14.52 17.32 -28.72
N VAL A 22 13.81 16.87 -27.68
CA VAL A 22 12.93 15.70 -27.75
C VAL A 22 11.64 16.06 -28.47
N ILE A 23 11.11 17.27 -28.22
CA ILE A 23 9.95 17.80 -28.94
C ILE A 23 10.27 17.93 -30.43
N LEU A 24 11.46 18.44 -30.78
CA LEU A 24 11.92 18.56 -32.17
C LEU A 24 11.97 17.19 -32.87
N ALA A 25 12.52 16.17 -32.20
CA ALA A 25 12.59 14.81 -32.74
C ALA A 25 11.20 14.17 -32.90
N GLU A 26 10.32 14.32 -31.90
CA GLU A 26 8.97 13.75 -31.90
C GLU A 26 8.07 14.37 -32.97
N ILE A 27 8.08 15.70 -33.08
CA ILE A 27 7.27 16.43 -34.06
C ILE A 27 7.84 16.24 -35.48
N SER A 28 9.17 16.19 -35.65
CA SER A 28 9.76 15.88 -36.96
C SER A 28 9.44 14.44 -37.41
N LYS A 29 9.39 13.48 -36.48
CA LYS A 29 8.96 12.09 -36.73
C LYS A 29 7.50 12.01 -37.18
N ARG A 30 6.65 12.93 -36.73
CA ARG A 30 5.24 13.06 -37.16
C ARG A 30 5.09 13.70 -38.55
N GLY A 31 6.20 14.06 -39.19
CA GLY A 31 6.26 14.49 -40.58
C GLY A 31 6.26 16.01 -40.77
N TYR A 32 6.42 16.79 -39.71
CA TYR A 32 6.50 18.24 -39.80
C TYR A 32 7.91 18.71 -40.17
N PRO A 33 8.04 19.75 -41.02
CA PRO A 33 9.33 20.23 -41.49
C PRO A 33 10.08 20.97 -40.37
N LEU A 34 11.37 20.66 -40.22
CA LEU A 34 12.23 21.17 -39.14
C LEU A 34 12.21 22.70 -38.94
N PRO A 35 12.19 23.54 -40.00
CA PRO A 35 12.12 24.99 -39.84
C PRO A 35 10.84 25.48 -39.14
N ASP A 36 9.71 24.84 -39.42
CA ASP A 36 8.40 25.24 -38.87
C ASP A 36 8.29 24.83 -37.38
N VAL A 37 8.91 23.71 -37.00
CA VAL A 37 8.98 23.24 -35.61
C VAL A 37 9.90 24.15 -34.77
N GLN A 38 11.03 24.58 -35.34
CA GLN A 38 11.93 25.53 -34.68
C GLN A 38 11.28 26.90 -34.48
N GLU A 39 10.50 27.37 -35.46
CA GLU A 39 9.74 28.62 -35.34
C GLU A 39 8.65 28.50 -34.26
N ALA A 40 7.93 27.37 -34.20
CA ALA A 40 6.92 27.11 -33.17
C ALA A 40 7.52 27.02 -31.75
N LEU A 41 8.71 26.40 -31.61
CA LEU A 41 9.45 26.35 -30.35
C LEU A 41 9.94 27.72 -29.90
N ALA A 42 10.52 28.51 -30.81
CA ALA A 42 10.95 29.88 -30.52
C ALA A 42 9.76 30.81 -30.16
N GLN A 43 8.59 30.57 -30.78
CA GLN A 43 7.36 31.27 -30.43
C GLN A 43 6.84 30.85 -29.04
N ALA A 44 6.93 29.56 -28.69
CA ALA A 44 6.55 29.06 -27.37
C ALA A 44 7.46 29.60 -26.26
N ASP A 45 8.77 29.68 -26.51
CA ASP A 45 9.75 30.28 -25.59
C ASP A 45 9.49 31.76 -25.33
N SER A 46 9.01 32.49 -26.35
CA SER A 46 8.66 33.90 -26.21
C SER A 46 7.43 34.14 -25.32
N ILE A 47 6.54 33.14 -25.19
CA ILE A 47 5.28 33.26 -24.43
C ILE A 47 5.41 32.69 -23.01
N TYR A 48 6.11 31.56 -22.85
CA TYR A 48 6.15 30.80 -21.58
C TYR A 48 7.51 30.84 -20.88
N GLY A 49 8.51 31.48 -21.48
CA GLY A 49 9.87 31.55 -20.96
C GLY A 49 10.65 30.25 -21.18
N PRO A 50 11.98 30.32 -21.35
CA PRO A 50 12.79 29.14 -21.69
C PRO A 50 12.72 28.09 -20.58
N ILE A 51 12.52 26.83 -20.96
CA ILE A 51 12.73 25.70 -20.04
C ILE A 51 14.24 25.62 -19.81
N PRO A 52 14.71 25.39 -18.56
CA PRO A 52 16.13 25.17 -18.32
C PRO A 52 16.61 23.92 -19.09
N GLN A 53 17.20 24.15 -20.26
CA GLN A 53 17.94 23.13 -21.00
C GLN A 53 19.32 23.02 -20.39
N GLU A 54 19.62 21.87 -19.79
CA GLU A 54 21.01 21.45 -19.65
C GLU A 54 21.52 21.10 -21.05
N MET A 55 22.20 22.05 -21.69
CA MET A 55 22.85 21.82 -22.98
C MET A 55 24.06 20.88 -22.81
N PRO A 56 24.13 19.74 -23.51
CA PRO A 56 25.41 19.30 -24.03
C PRO A 56 25.83 20.31 -25.10
N ALA A 57 26.98 20.95 -24.90
CA ALA A 57 27.53 21.99 -25.77
C ALA A 57 27.69 21.47 -27.21
N MET A 58 26.73 21.77 -28.07
CA MET A 58 26.90 21.61 -29.50
C MET A 58 27.66 22.83 -30.00
N ASN A 59 28.93 22.58 -30.35
CA ASN A 59 29.90 23.58 -30.74
C ASN A 59 29.46 24.27 -32.04
N ASN A 60 28.77 25.40 -31.90
CA ASN A 60 28.50 26.34 -32.97
C ASN A 60 29.65 27.36 -33.00
N ILE A 61 30.55 27.25 -33.98
CA ILE A 61 31.45 28.36 -34.33
C ILE A 61 31.29 28.64 -35.82
N ASN A 62 30.29 29.48 -36.11
CA ASN A 62 30.29 30.38 -37.25
C ASN A 62 30.66 31.79 -36.76
N ASN A 63 31.90 32.24 -37.00
CA ASN A 63 32.29 33.66 -37.07
C ASN A 63 33.71 33.76 -37.68
N ILE A 64 33.87 33.94 -39.00
CA ILE A 64 34.05 35.23 -39.71
C ILE A 64 35.01 36.20 -38.97
N ASN A 65 36.29 36.30 -39.38
CA ASN A 65 36.85 37.41 -40.20
C ASN A 65 38.41 37.50 -40.16
N GLN A 66 39.02 37.77 -41.34
CA GLN A 66 40.38 38.33 -41.62
C GLN A 66 41.59 37.42 -42.03
N MET A 67 41.63 37.05 -43.34
CA MET A 67 42.67 37.11 -44.43
C MET A 67 44.20 36.85 -44.22
N PRO A 68 45.03 36.58 -45.30
CA PRO A 68 44.74 36.23 -46.72
C PRO A 68 45.58 35.07 -47.41
N ARG A 69 44.93 34.40 -48.37
CA ARG A 69 45.34 33.80 -49.70
C ARG A 69 46.57 32.87 -49.89
N MET A 70 46.29 31.64 -50.35
CA MET A 70 46.74 30.91 -51.57
C MET A 70 46.32 29.42 -51.39
N GLN A 71 45.88 28.58 -52.33
CA GLN A 71 45.91 28.50 -53.79
C GLN A 71 44.81 27.46 -54.21
N SER A 72 44.35 27.56 -55.45
CA SER A 72 43.24 26.86 -56.14
C SER A 72 43.36 25.34 -56.36
N GLN A 73 42.26 24.56 -56.19
CA GLN A 73 41.72 23.54 -57.12
C GLN A 73 40.45 22.82 -56.57
N PRO A 74 39.65 22.10 -57.40
CA PRO A 74 38.18 22.12 -57.34
C PRO A 74 37.55 20.95 -56.57
N GLU A 75 36.32 21.21 -56.13
CA GLU A 75 35.39 20.29 -55.47
C GLU A 75 35.19 18.96 -56.22
N ARG A 76 35.35 17.85 -55.48
CA ARG A 76 34.55 16.63 -55.64
C ARG A 76 34.27 15.99 -54.27
N GLN A 77 33.06 16.26 -53.78
CA GLN A 77 32.13 15.23 -53.32
C GLN A 77 32.67 14.24 -52.27
N ALA A 78 32.72 14.67 -51.01
CA ALA A 78 32.63 13.74 -49.88
C ALA A 78 31.17 13.28 -49.76
N LYS A 79 30.90 12.14 -50.37
CA LYS A 79 29.62 11.44 -50.31
C LYS A 79 29.37 11.04 -48.85
N ASN A 80 28.20 11.46 -48.36
CA ASN A 80 27.60 11.09 -47.08
C ASN A 80 27.93 9.64 -46.66
N SER A 81 28.52 9.49 -45.49
CA SER A 81 28.57 8.22 -44.73
C SER A 81 28.46 8.50 -43.22
N SER A 82 27.76 9.58 -42.87
CA SER A 82 27.57 10.01 -41.47
C SER A 82 26.13 9.87 -40.98
N ASP A 83 25.16 9.59 -41.87
CA ASP A 83 23.78 9.30 -41.47
C ASP A 83 23.68 7.91 -40.82
N ASP A 84 24.35 6.89 -41.38
CA ASP A 84 24.33 5.53 -40.81
C ASP A 84 24.83 5.51 -39.35
N ASN A 85 25.87 6.28 -39.01
CA ASN A 85 26.43 6.31 -37.66
C ASN A 85 25.52 6.95 -36.59
N ILE A 86 24.62 7.87 -36.97
CA ILE A 86 23.71 8.51 -36.02
C ILE A 86 22.51 7.61 -35.77
N TYR A 87 21.98 6.97 -36.81
CA TYR A 87 20.92 5.97 -36.66
C TYR A 87 21.43 4.74 -35.90
N ASP A 88 22.63 4.23 -36.19
CA ASP A 88 23.24 3.12 -35.46
C ASP A 88 23.46 3.45 -33.97
N ARG A 89 23.87 4.69 -33.65
CA ARG A 89 24.01 5.16 -32.26
C ARG A 89 22.67 5.35 -31.56
N ILE A 90 21.67 5.86 -32.26
CA ILE A 90 20.32 6.01 -31.71
C ILE A 90 19.69 4.62 -31.51
N GLU A 91 19.91 3.67 -32.42
CA GLU A 91 19.47 2.28 -32.31
C GLU A 91 20.17 1.59 -31.13
N GLU A 92 21.49 1.73 -31.00
CA GLU A 92 22.26 1.21 -29.86
C GLU A 92 21.80 1.83 -28.53
N ILE A 93 21.55 3.14 -28.46
CA ILE A 93 21.04 3.81 -27.26
C ILE A 93 19.61 3.37 -26.96
N THR A 94 18.78 3.15 -27.99
CA THR A 94 17.38 2.77 -27.83
C THR A 94 17.25 1.31 -27.42
N GLU A 95 18.02 0.38 -27.99
CA GLU A 95 18.06 -1.02 -27.55
C GLU A 95 18.56 -1.12 -26.11
N ASN A 96 19.69 -0.47 -25.79
CA ASN A 96 20.21 -0.51 -24.42
C ASN A 96 19.25 0.12 -23.40
N MET A 97 18.57 1.22 -23.75
CA MET A 97 17.59 1.87 -22.87
C MET A 97 16.29 1.05 -22.75
N ILE A 98 15.86 0.40 -23.82
CA ILE A 98 14.69 -0.49 -23.81
C ILE A 98 14.98 -1.73 -22.96
N ASP A 99 16.14 -2.37 -23.11
CA ASP A 99 16.53 -3.54 -22.32
C ASP A 99 16.68 -3.18 -20.82
N GLU A 100 17.29 -2.05 -20.50
CA GLU A 100 17.40 -1.59 -19.10
C GLU A 100 16.01 -1.38 -18.47
N LYS A 101 15.06 -0.80 -19.22
CA LYS A 101 13.68 -0.59 -18.75
C LYS A 101 12.88 -1.90 -18.69
N TRP A 102 13.13 -2.84 -19.59
CA TRP A 102 12.53 -4.18 -19.52
C TRP A 102 13.04 -4.97 -18.32
N ASP A 103 14.34 -4.91 -18.04
CA ASP A 103 14.94 -5.56 -16.87
C ASP A 103 14.42 -4.94 -15.56
N GLU A 104 14.28 -3.61 -15.51
CA GLU A 104 13.68 -2.90 -14.38
C GLU A 104 12.22 -3.34 -14.17
N LEU A 105 11.42 -3.42 -15.23
CA LEU A 105 10.02 -3.87 -15.18
C LEU A 105 9.92 -5.33 -14.71
N ILE A 106 10.75 -6.23 -15.23
CA ILE A 106 10.78 -7.64 -14.82
C ILE A 106 11.15 -7.75 -13.34
N ALA A 107 12.09 -6.93 -12.86
CA ALA A 107 12.45 -6.88 -11.46
C ALA A 107 11.27 -6.44 -10.57
N GLU A 108 10.48 -5.45 -11.01
CA GLU A 108 9.27 -5.04 -10.30
C GLU A 108 8.17 -6.10 -10.33
N VAL A 109 7.92 -6.74 -11.47
CA VAL A 109 6.95 -7.85 -11.57
C VAL A 109 7.34 -8.99 -10.64
N LYS A 110 8.65 -9.33 -10.56
CA LYS A 110 9.14 -10.34 -9.63
C LYS A 110 8.89 -9.97 -8.17
N LYS A 111 9.04 -8.69 -7.79
CA LYS A 111 8.68 -8.21 -6.45
C LYS A 111 7.17 -8.37 -6.18
N ILE A 112 6.32 -8.09 -7.16
CA ILE A 112 4.86 -8.25 -7.05
C ILE A 112 4.49 -9.73 -6.88
N VAL A 113 5.12 -10.64 -7.62
CA VAL A 113 4.90 -12.09 -7.49
C VAL A 113 5.29 -12.57 -6.08
N GLN A 114 6.47 -12.17 -5.58
CA GLN A 114 6.89 -12.51 -4.22
C GLN A 114 5.95 -11.93 -3.15
N TRP A 115 5.43 -10.73 -3.37
CA TRP A 115 4.45 -10.14 -2.48
C TRP A 115 3.13 -10.93 -2.52
N LYS A 116 2.66 -11.32 -3.70
CA LYS A 116 1.47 -12.16 -3.88
C LYS A 116 1.60 -13.49 -3.13
N GLU A 117 2.73 -14.18 -3.28
CA GLU A 117 3.00 -15.44 -2.55
C GLU A 117 2.95 -15.24 -1.02
N LYS A 118 3.57 -14.16 -0.52
CA LYS A 118 3.52 -13.83 0.92
C LYS A 118 2.11 -13.49 1.41
N VAL A 119 1.31 -12.83 0.58
CA VAL A 119 -0.09 -12.51 0.90
C VAL A 119 -0.93 -13.77 0.91
N GLU A 120 -0.78 -14.66 -0.07
CA GLU A 120 -1.47 -15.95 -0.12
C GLU A 120 -1.11 -16.83 1.08
N GLU A 121 0.17 -16.87 1.48
CA GLU A 121 0.60 -17.58 2.69
C GLU A 121 -0.07 -17.03 3.95
N LYS A 122 -0.09 -15.69 4.11
CA LYS A 122 -0.76 -15.03 5.23
C LYS A 122 -2.28 -15.26 5.21
N GLN A 123 -2.89 -15.23 4.03
CA GLN A 123 -4.31 -15.48 3.86
C GLN A 123 -4.66 -16.92 4.28
N ASN A 124 -3.87 -17.91 3.85
CA ASN A 124 -4.07 -19.30 4.24
C ASN A 124 -3.90 -19.51 5.75
N LYS A 125 -2.91 -18.85 6.36
CA LYS A 125 -2.74 -18.85 7.82
C LYS A 125 -3.93 -18.24 8.55
N LEU A 126 -4.43 -17.09 8.09
CA LEU A 126 -5.61 -16.46 8.68
C LEU A 126 -6.85 -17.36 8.60
N VAL A 127 -7.08 -18.01 7.46
CA VAL A 127 -8.21 -18.95 7.33
C VAL A 127 -8.07 -20.10 8.32
N SER A 128 -6.88 -20.71 8.44
CA SER A 128 -6.62 -21.79 9.40
C SER A 128 -6.79 -21.33 10.84
N ASP A 129 -6.32 -20.13 11.20
CA ASP A 129 -6.45 -19.61 12.55
C ASP A 129 -7.92 -19.30 12.89
N VAL A 130 -8.72 -18.81 11.93
CA VAL A 130 -10.17 -18.65 12.10
C VAL A 130 -10.86 -20.00 12.33
N GLU A 131 -10.46 -21.04 11.62
CA GLU A 131 -10.98 -22.39 11.84
C GLU A 131 -10.64 -22.93 13.24
N LYS A 132 -9.41 -22.70 13.72
CA LYS A 132 -9.01 -23.05 15.08
C LYS A 132 -9.82 -22.28 16.13
N ILE A 133 -9.96 -20.95 15.95
CA ILE A 133 -10.78 -20.11 16.85
C ILE A 133 -12.23 -20.63 16.89
N LYS A 134 -12.78 -21.03 15.76
CA LYS A 134 -14.13 -21.61 15.69
C LYS A 134 -14.23 -22.91 16.49
N GLU A 135 -13.20 -23.75 16.44
CA GLU A 135 -13.18 -25.00 17.20
C GLU A 135 -12.99 -24.75 18.71
N ASP A 136 -12.04 -23.90 19.09
CA ASP A 136 -11.82 -23.47 20.46
C ASP A 136 -13.09 -22.84 21.07
N PHE A 137 -13.83 -22.05 20.28
CA PHE A 137 -15.11 -21.48 20.68
C PHE A 137 -16.16 -22.56 20.96
N LYS A 138 -16.26 -23.61 20.13
CA LYS A 138 -17.18 -24.72 20.40
C LYS A 138 -16.79 -25.48 21.66
N THR A 139 -15.50 -25.75 21.85
CA THR A 139 -15.00 -26.43 23.06
C THR A 139 -15.29 -25.60 24.30
N LEU A 140 -15.02 -24.29 24.25
CA LEU A 140 -15.33 -23.36 25.33
C LEU A 140 -16.84 -23.32 25.60
N HIS A 141 -17.67 -23.17 24.56
CA HIS A 141 -19.11 -23.13 24.70
C HIS A 141 -19.66 -24.42 25.33
N GLY A 142 -19.18 -25.59 24.90
CA GLY A 142 -19.55 -26.87 25.51
C GLY A 142 -19.10 -26.97 26.97
N GLY A 143 -17.88 -26.54 27.28
CA GLY A 143 -17.36 -26.53 28.65
C GLY A 143 -18.09 -25.57 29.58
N VAL A 144 -18.43 -24.37 29.10
CA VAL A 144 -19.20 -23.37 29.85
C VAL A 144 -20.62 -23.85 30.08
N LEU A 145 -21.28 -24.42 29.07
CA LEU A 145 -22.64 -24.95 29.22
C LEU A 145 -22.66 -26.11 30.24
N GLY A 146 -21.70 -27.03 30.16
CA GLY A 146 -21.59 -28.13 31.13
C GLY A 146 -21.30 -27.63 32.55
N LYS A 147 -20.45 -26.60 32.71
CA LYS A 147 -20.22 -25.97 34.02
C LYS A 147 -21.44 -25.25 34.57
N LEU A 148 -22.25 -24.67 33.69
CA LEU A 148 -23.50 -24.01 34.07
C LEU A 148 -24.56 -25.03 34.50
N GLU A 149 -24.68 -26.14 33.79
CA GLU A 149 -25.56 -27.26 34.18
C GLU A 149 -25.13 -27.86 35.52
N GLU A 150 -23.83 -28.13 35.71
CA GLU A 150 -23.28 -28.61 36.99
C GLU A 150 -23.56 -27.62 38.14
N TYR A 151 -23.51 -26.32 37.86
CA TYR A 151 -23.83 -25.27 38.83
C TYR A 151 -25.32 -25.27 39.18
N ASP A 152 -26.20 -25.39 38.20
CA ASP A 152 -27.65 -25.43 38.40
C ASP A 152 -28.06 -26.65 39.25
N GLU A 153 -27.50 -27.82 38.94
CA GLU A 153 -27.73 -29.07 39.70
C GLU A 153 -27.26 -28.91 41.16
N ARG A 154 -26.04 -28.41 41.38
CA ARG A 154 -25.53 -28.13 42.74
C ARG A 154 -26.40 -27.12 43.48
N MET A 155 -26.92 -26.10 42.80
CA MET A 155 -27.77 -25.10 43.44
C MET A 155 -29.16 -25.67 43.80
N GLN A 156 -29.68 -26.60 43.00
CA GLN A 156 -30.89 -27.34 43.32
C GLN A 156 -30.71 -28.28 44.52
N ASP A 157 -29.57 -28.96 44.61
CA ASP A 157 -29.21 -29.79 45.76
C ASP A 157 -29.09 -28.96 47.04
N VAL A 158 -28.36 -27.85 46.98
CA VAL A 158 -28.26 -26.89 48.09
C VAL A 158 -29.64 -26.37 48.49
N GLY A 159 -30.53 -26.09 47.54
CA GLY A 159 -31.91 -25.71 47.83
C GLY A 159 -32.70 -26.80 48.57
N THR A 160 -32.41 -28.07 48.27
CA THR A 160 -33.04 -29.22 48.93
C THR A 160 -32.49 -29.43 50.35
N GLU A 161 -31.17 -29.34 50.52
CA GLU A 161 -30.51 -29.37 51.83
C GLU A 161 -30.98 -28.20 52.70
N LEU A 162 -31.06 -26.99 52.17
CA LEU A 162 -31.54 -25.82 52.90
C LEU A 162 -33.01 -25.98 53.35
N LYS A 163 -33.86 -26.61 52.53
CA LYS A 163 -35.23 -26.98 52.92
C LYS A 163 -35.26 -28.03 54.03
N ALA A 164 -34.34 -28.98 54.02
CA ALA A 164 -34.22 -29.98 55.10
C ALA A 164 -33.75 -29.32 56.40
N VAL A 165 -32.72 -28.48 56.33
CA VAL A 165 -32.23 -27.67 57.47
C VAL A 165 -33.35 -26.78 58.00
N GLY A 166 -34.14 -26.14 57.12
CA GLY A 166 -35.28 -25.32 57.53
C GLY A 166 -36.36 -26.12 58.27
N ARG A 167 -36.60 -27.39 57.89
CA ARG A 167 -37.50 -28.30 58.61
C ARG A 167 -36.95 -28.66 59.99
N VAL A 168 -35.69 -29.08 60.06
CA VAL A 168 -35.02 -29.39 61.34
C VAL A 168 -35.05 -28.18 62.27
N PHE A 169 -34.76 -26.98 61.75
CA PHE A 169 -34.79 -25.76 62.54
C PHE A 169 -36.20 -25.45 63.07
N LYS A 170 -37.23 -25.69 62.26
CA LYS A 170 -38.63 -25.55 62.67
C LYS A 170 -39.01 -26.50 63.81
N ASP A 171 -38.43 -27.69 63.84
CA ASP A 171 -38.71 -28.71 64.86
C ASP A 171 -37.89 -28.47 66.14
N VAL A 172 -36.61 -28.08 66.01
CA VAL A 172 -35.68 -27.90 67.14
C VAL A 172 -35.88 -26.58 67.89
N VAL A 173 -36.20 -25.48 67.20
CA VAL A 173 -36.35 -24.17 67.87
C VAL A 173 -37.43 -24.17 68.95
N PRO A 174 -38.65 -24.70 68.70
CA PRO A 174 -39.68 -24.80 69.73
C PRO A 174 -39.23 -25.63 70.93
N GLU A 175 -38.66 -26.81 70.69
CA GLU A 175 -38.17 -27.73 71.73
C GLU A 175 -37.08 -27.06 72.59
N PHE A 176 -36.15 -26.34 71.95
CA PHE A 176 -35.11 -25.59 72.66
C PHE A 176 -35.69 -24.46 73.52
N VAL A 177 -36.69 -23.73 73.00
CA VAL A 177 -37.39 -22.67 73.76
C VAL A 177 -38.16 -23.25 74.95
N GLU A 178 -38.80 -24.41 74.77
CA GLU A 178 -39.52 -25.13 75.82
C GLU A 178 -38.56 -25.61 76.92
N ASN A 179 -37.47 -26.28 76.55
CA ASN A 179 -36.42 -26.71 77.48
C ASN A 179 -35.81 -25.54 78.27
N VAL A 180 -35.56 -24.39 77.63
CA VAL A 180 -35.07 -23.19 78.32
C VAL A 180 -36.12 -22.60 79.27
N LYS A 181 -37.42 -22.68 78.93
CA LYS A 181 -38.50 -22.27 79.85
C LYS A 181 -38.59 -23.20 81.05
N GLU A 182 -38.52 -24.52 80.86
CA GLU A 182 -38.52 -25.49 81.95
C GLU A 182 -37.34 -25.29 82.90
N LEU A 183 -36.13 -25.07 82.37
CA LEU A 183 -34.94 -24.74 83.16
C LEU A 183 -35.12 -23.46 83.99
N ARG A 184 -35.77 -22.43 83.42
CA ARG A 184 -36.11 -21.21 84.18
C ARG A 184 -37.10 -21.51 85.30
N SER A 185 -38.15 -22.29 85.03
CA SER A 185 -39.14 -22.68 86.03
C SER A 185 -38.52 -23.48 87.18
N LEU A 186 -37.68 -24.48 86.88
CA LEU A 186 -36.95 -25.25 87.89
C LEU A 186 -36.05 -24.37 88.76
N LYS A 187 -35.34 -23.42 88.15
CA LYS A 187 -34.52 -22.45 88.89
C LYS A 187 -35.36 -21.60 89.83
N ASP A 188 -36.52 -21.14 89.38
CA ASP A 188 -37.41 -20.29 90.17
C ASP A 188 -38.07 -21.05 91.33
N GLU A 189 -38.42 -22.33 91.14
CA GLU A 189 -38.87 -23.21 92.23
C GLU A 189 -37.78 -23.42 93.28
N TRP A 190 -36.56 -23.75 92.84
CA TRP A 190 -35.42 -23.92 93.74
C TRP A 190 -35.06 -22.67 94.53
N LYS A 191 -35.36 -21.49 93.98
CA LYS A 191 -35.15 -20.21 94.66
C LYS A 191 -36.26 -19.88 95.67
N LYS A 192 -37.40 -20.56 95.62
CA LYS A 192 -38.57 -20.37 96.49
C LYS A 192 -38.58 -21.31 97.70
N GLU A 193 -38.02 -22.51 97.56
CA GLU A 193 -37.87 -23.47 98.66
C GLU A 193 -36.70 -23.15 99.61
N ARG A 194 -35.93 -22.11 99.31
CA ARG A 194 -34.77 -21.67 100.08
C ARG A 194 -34.98 -20.27 100.64
#